data_AF-A0A6G8CSH8-F1
#
_entry.id   AF-A0A6G8CSH8-F1
#
_cell.length_a   1.000
_cell.length_b   1.000
_cell.length_c   1.000
_cell.angle_alpha   90.00
_cell.angle_beta   90.00
_cell.angle_gamma   90.00
#
_symmetry.space_group_name_H-M   'P 1'
#
loop_
_entity.id
_entity.type
_entity.pdbx_description
1 polymer ?
#
loop_
_entity_poly.entity_id
_entity_poly.type
_entity_poly.pdbx_seq_one_letter_code
_entity_poly.pdbx_strand_id
1 'polypeptide(L)'
;MSRFNLKVKCTRCRNQHMESDRKQRPNSEHEGWTDSVCPRCGCKSYYDMSPQVAWCWRSGEIEIGDALPVDKSDGSGAIEIARGPISMLKGRIAAKARHGYRDGKLFVPGIPESSNDADAVKALDDWLAWCGRFGSRDGVIFSKPGVPENILAGQ
;
A
#
# COMPACT_ATOMS: atom_id res chain seq x y z
N MET A 1 14.36 -13.89 8.29
CA MET A 1 14.69 -12.47 8.01
C MET A 1 14.47 -11.69 9.30
N SER A 2 15.53 -11.29 9.99
CA SER A 2 15.43 -10.50 11.22
C SER A 2 14.83 -9.13 10.89
N ARG A 3 13.64 -8.85 11.40
CA ARG A 3 12.97 -7.56 11.27
C ARG A 3 13.74 -6.54 12.11
N PHE A 4 14.73 -5.89 11.51
CA PHE A 4 15.47 -4.84 12.17
C PHE A 4 14.59 -3.59 12.25
N ASN A 5 14.21 -3.24 13.48
CA ASN A 5 13.70 -1.93 13.89
C ASN A 5 12.69 -1.26 12.96
N LEU A 6 11.42 -1.67 13.03
CA LEU A 6 10.37 -1.16 12.16
C LEU A 6 9.89 0.22 12.58
N LYS A 7 9.50 1.04 11.59
CA LYS A 7 8.72 2.25 11.85
C LYS A 7 7.31 1.85 12.24
N VAL A 8 6.83 2.36 13.37
CA VAL A 8 5.51 2.03 13.91
C VAL A 8 4.72 3.29 14.27
N LYS A 9 3.39 3.16 14.31
CA LYS A 9 2.48 4.24 14.72
C LYS A 9 1.63 3.78 15.89
N CYS A 10 1.73 4.44 17.03
CA CYS A 10 0.92 4.10 18.21
C CYS A 10 -0.59 4.22 17.89
N THR A 11 -1.37 3.20 18.25
CA THR A 11 -2.83 3.17 18.04
C THR A 11 -3.56 4.24 18.87
N ARG A 12 -3.08 4.50 20.10
CA ARG A 12 -3.69 5.45 21.04
C ARG A 12 -3.37 6.91 20.74
N CYS A 13 -2.09 7.29 20.70
CA CYS A 13 -1.68 8.69 20.56
C CYS A 13 -1.18 9.08 19.17
N ARG A 14 -1.18 8.14 18.22
CA ARG A 14 -0.71 8.32 16.82
C ARG A 14 0.76 8.75 16.68
N ASN A 15 1.55 8.69 17.76
CA ASN A 15 2.99 8.94 17.73
C ASN A 15 3.69 7.93 16.80
N GLN A 16 4.38 8.44 15.78
CA GLN A 16 5.26 7.65 14.93
C GLN A 16 6.64 7.58 15.57
N HIS A 17 7.19 6.38 15.69
CA HIS A 17 8.49 6.12 16.30
C HIS A 17 9.03 4.79 15.76
N MET A 18 10.30 4.50 16.01
CA MET A 18 10.85 3.18 15.71
C MET A 18 10.51 2.19 16.83
N GLU A 19 10.49 0.90 16.51
CA GLU A 19 10.27 -0.16 17.50
C GLU A 19 11.32 -0.13 18.62
N SER A 20 12.56 0.24 18.29
CA SER A 20 13.67 0.45 19.23
C SER A 20 13.41 1.57 20.23
N ASP A 21 12.58 2.55 19.89
CA ASP A 21 12.29 3.70 20.76
C ASP A 21 11.26 3.34 21.84
N ARG A 22 10.68 2.14 21.78
CA ARG A 22 9.68 1.68 22.73
C ARG A 22 10.32 1.37 24.07
N LYS A 23 9.66 1.80 25.14
CA LYS A 23 10.15 1.65 26.51
C LYS A 23 9.67 0.31 27.07
N GLN A 24 10.50 -0.37 27.84
CA GLN A 24 10.06 -1.52 28.63
C GLN A 24 9.40 -1.03 29.92
N ARG A 25 8.22 -1.56 30.24
CA ARG A 25 7.54 -1.31 31.52
C ARG A 25 7.20 -2.64 32.20
N PRO A 26 7.34 -2.78 33.52
CA PRO A 26 6.87 -3.96 34.23
C PRO A 26 5.40 -4.26 33.91
N ASN A 27 5.10 -5.51 33.61
CA ASN A 27 3.75 -5.98 33.35
C ASN A 27 3.00 -6.11 34.68
N SER A 28 1.78 -5.57 34.75
CA SER A 28 0.95 -5.57 35.96
C SER A 28 0.28 -6.91 36.26
N GLU A 29 0.14 -7.77 35.27
CA GLU A 29 -0.56 -9.06 35.34
C GLU A 29 0.40 -10.23 35.62
N HIS A 30 1.67 -10.10 35.19
CA HIS A 30 2.67 -11.16 35.31
C HIS A 30 3.99 -10.61 35.87
N GLU A 31 4.29 -11.00 37.11
CA GLU A 31 5.52 -10.63 37.80
C GLU A 31 6.76 -11.10 37.02
N GLY A 32 7.75 -10.21 36.89
CA GLY A 32 8.99 -10.47 36.15
C GLY A 32 8.90 -10.26 34.63
N TRP A 33 7.71 -9.97 34.08
CA TRP A 33 7.54 -9.69 32.65
C TRP A 33 7.56 -8.18 32.38
N THR A 34 7.98 -7.80 31.18
CA THR A 34 7.93 -6.41 30.72
C THR A 34 7.16 -6.27 29.42
N ASP A 35 6.34 -5.23 29.34
CA ASP A 35 5.67 -4.81 28.12
C ASP A 35 6.49 -3.75 27.39
N SER A 36 6.64 -3.92 26.08
CA SER A 36 7.13 -2.88 25.18
C SER A 36 6.01 -1.86 24.92
N VAL A 37 6.22 -0.60 25.29
CA VAL A 37 5.19 0.45 25.22
C VAL A 37 5.63 1.68 24.45
N CYS A 38 4.64 2.39 23.88
CA CYS A 38 4.83 3.67 23.21
C CYS A 38 5.54 4.68 24.15
N PRO A 39 6.62 5.35 23.69
CA PRO A 39 7.42 6.24 24.53
C PRO A 39 6.66 7.48 25.02
N ARG A 40 5.57 7.84 24.34
CA ARG A 40 4.74 9.02 24.62
C ARG A 40 3.56 8.74 25.55
N CYS A 41 2.82 7.65 25.34
CA CYS A 41 1.55 7.41 26.06
C CYS A 41 1.46 6.06 26.79
N GLY A 42 2.48 5.21 26.71
CA GLY A 42 2.47 3.90 27.39
C GLY A 42 1.55 2.84 26.78
N CYS A 43 0.96 3.08 25.60
CA CYS A 43 0.14 2.09 24.91
C CYS A 43 0.99 0.92 24.38
N LYS A 44 0.46 -0.31 24.50
CA LYS A 44 1.10 -1.55 24.05
C LYS A 44 0.91 -1.82 22.55
N SER A 45 -0.21 -1.42 21.96
CA SER A 45 -0.51 -1.68 20.54
C SER A 45 0.00 -0.59 19.58
N TYR A 46 0.32 -1.01 18.35
CA TYR A 46 0.84 -0.16 17.29
C TYR A 46 0.43 -0.68 15.91
N TYR A 47 0.42 0.22 14.93
CA TYR A 47 0.34 -0.11 13.52
C TYR A 47 1.74 -0.24 12.93
N ASP A 48 1.94 -1.26 12.10
CA ASP A 48 3.13 -1.40 11.27
C ASP A 48 3.10 -0.34 10.14
N MET A 49 4.16 0.45 10.06
CA MET A 49 4.31 1.51 9.06
C MET A 49 5.35 1.15 7.99
N SER A 50 5.73 -0.12 7.88
CA SER A 50 6.61 -0.62 6.82
C SER A 50 6.07 -0.24 5.45
N PRO A 51 6.91 0.34 4.57
CA PRO A 51 6.47 0.77 3.25
C PRO A 51 6.14 -0.45 2.40
N GLN A 52 5.02 -0.37 1.68
CA GLN A 52 4.64 -1.31 0.65
C GLN A 52 4.26 -0.56 -0.63
N VAL A 53 4.33 -1.29 -1.73
CA VAL A 53 3.92 -0.86 -3.05
C VAL A 53 2.75 -1.72 -3.49
N ALA A 54 1.79 -1.09 -4.16
CA ALA A 54 0.73 -1.78 -4.86
C ALA A 54 0.85 -1.52 -6.35
N TRP A 55 0.55 -2.55 -7.12
CA TRP A 55 0.62 -2.51 -8.57
C TRP A 55 -0.56 -3.24 -9.18
N CYS A 56 -0.84 -2.95 -10.45
CA CYS A 56 -1.79 -3.71 -11.24
C CYS A 56 -1.11 -4.39 -12.43
N TRP A 57 -1.63 -5.56 -12.77
CA TRP A 57 -1.32 -6.27 -14.01
C TRP A 57 -2.20 -5.78 -15.15
N ARG A 58 -1.87 -6.17 -16.39
CA ARG A 58 -2.70 -5.90 -17.58
C ARG A 58 -4.15 -6.40 -17.42
N SER A 59 -4.37 -7.49 -16.67
CA SER A 59 -5.71 -8.00 -16.35
C SER A 59 -6.53 -7.09 -15.44
N GLY A 60 -5.92 -6.03 -14.90
CA GLY A 60 -6.47 -5.18 -13.85
C GLY A 60 -6.31 -5.76 -12.45
N GLU A 61 -5.83 -6.99 -12.29
CA GLU A 61 -5.60 -7.60 -10.97
C GLU A 61 -4.56 -6.80 -10.18
N ILE A 62 -4.89 -6.49 -8.92
CA ILE A 62 -4.08 -5.69 -8.01
C ILE A 62 -3.39 -6.58 -7.01
N GLU A 63 -2.08 -6.39 -6.86
CA GLU A 63 -1.25 -7.01 -5.85
C GLU A 63 -0.54 -5.96 -4.99
N ILE A 64 -0.10 -6.39 -3.80
CA ILE A 64 0.59 -5.54 -2.83
C ILE A 64 1.77 -6.33 -2.27
N GLY A 65 2.92 -5.69 -2.20
CA GLY A 65 4.13 -6.28 -1.63
C GLY A 65 5.17 -5.24 -1.25
N ASP A 66 6.35 -5.72 -0.85
CA ASP A 66 7.42 -4.87 -0.32
C ASP A 66 8.15 -4.09 -1.42
N ALA A 67 8.10 -4.59 -2.66
CA ALA A 67 8.69 -3.94 -3.84
C ALA A 67 7.87 -4.25 -5.10
N LEU A 68 7.95 -3.37 -6.10
CA LEU A 68 7.39 -3.59 -7.42
C LEU A 68 8.13 -4.79 -8.08
N PRO A 69 7.41 -5.76 -8.67
CA PRO A 69 8.05 -6.87 -9.35
C PRO A 69 8.79 -6.37 -10.60
N VAL A 70 9.89 -7.05 -10.94
CA VAL A 70 10.70 -6.71 -12.13
C VAL A 70 9.89 -7.01 -13.39
N ASP A 71 9.93 -6.10 -14.34
CA ASP A 71 9.33 -6.31 -15.66
C ASP A 71 9.90 -7.56 -16.32
N LYS A 72 9.03 -8.34 -16.96
CA LYS A 72 9.45 -9.53 -17.67
C LYS A 72 10.06 -9.14 -19.02
N SER A 73 10.93 -10.00 -19.53
CA SER A 73 11.61 -9.80 -20.82
C SER A 73 10.66 -9.78 -22.03
N ASP A 74 9.42 -10.21 -21.86
CA ASP A 74 8.35 -10.14 -22.87
C ASP A 74 7.66 -8.76 -22.94
N GLY A 75 8.13 -7.79 -22.14
CA GLY A 75 7.54 -6.46 -22.04
C GLY A 75 6.29 -6.40 -21.16
N SER A 76 5.87 -7.52 -20.56
CA SER A 76 4.80 -7.51 -19.56
C SER A 76 5.36 -7.03 -18.21
N GLY A 77 4.77 -5.96 -17.71
CA GLY A 77 5.20 -5.27 -16.51
C GLY A 77 4.06 -5.05 -15.52
N ALA A 78 4.44 -4.77 -14.28
CA ALA A 78 3.52 -4.32 -13.25
C ALA A 78 3.51 -2.79 -13.23
N ILE A 79 2.33 -2.19 -13.24
CA ILE A 79 2.21 -0.73 -13.16
C ILE A 79 1.99 -0.35 -11.69
N GLU A 80 2.90 0.44 -11.11
CA GLU A 80 2.73 0.98 -9.76
C GLU A 80 1.50 1.88 -9.71
N ILE A 81 0.55 1.58 -8.82
CA ILE A 81 -0.69 2.35 -8.64
C ILE A 81 -0.72 3.13 -7.33
N ALA A 82 -0.03 2.65 -6.30
CA ALA A 82 0.02 3.32 -5.01
C ALA A 82 1.19 2.80 -4.15
N ARG A 83 1.59 3.61 -3.18
CA ARG A 83 2.55 3.24 -2.14
C ARG A 83 2.16 3.80 -0.78
N GLY A 84 2.56 3.14 0.29
CA GLY A 84 2.24 3.61 1.64
C GLY A 84 2.52 2.57 2.72
N PRO A 85 2.16 2.86 3.97
CA PRO A 85 2.37 1.91 5.07
C PRO A 85 1.43 0.70 4.94
N ILE A 86 1.96 -0.49 5.24
CA ILE A 86 1.23 -1.79 5.19
C ILE A 86 -0.12 -1.72 5.92
N SER A 87 -0.17 -1.07 7.08
CA SER A 87 -1.38 -0.94 7.90
C SER A 87 -2.53 -0.16 7.25
N MET A 88 -2.25 0.62 6.19
CA MET A 88 -3.23 1.51 5.57
C MET A 88 -3.42 1.24 4.08
N LEU A 89 -2.37 0.77 3.38
CA LEU A 89 -2.35 0.65 1.93
C LEU A 89 -3.46 -0.26 1.41
N LYS A 90 -3.57 -1.50 1.93
CA LYS A 90 -4.59 -2.47 1.51
C LYS A 90 -6.01 -1.94 1.70
N GLY A 91 -6.30 -1.32 2.84
CA GLY A 91 -7.63 -0.76 3.12
C GLY A 91 -8.00 0.38 2.17
N ARG A 92 -7.05 1.27 1.85
CA ARG A 92 -7.26 2.38 0.91
C ARG A 92 -7.51 1.89 -0.52
N ILE A 93 -6.77 0.87 -0.96
CA ILE A 93 -6.94 0.27 -2.27
C ILE A 93 -8.28 -0.48 -2.35
N ALA A 94 -8.58 -1.33 -1.36
CA ALA A 94 -9.82 -2.11 -1.34
C ALA A 94 -11.08 -1.24 -1.35
N ALA A 95 -11.04 -0.04 -0.76
CA ALA A 95 -12.15 0.91 -0.80
C ALA A 95 -12.39 1.53 -2.18
N LYS A 96 -11.41 1.44 -3.09
CA LYS A 96 -11.41 2.08 -4.41
C LYS A 96 -11.40 1.07 -5.56
N ALA A 97 -10.98 -0.16 -5.30
CA ALA A 97 -10.90 -1.23 -6.26
C ALA A 97 -12.26 -1.90 -6.47
N ARG A 98 -12.42 -2.55 -7.63
CA ARG A 98 -13.47 -3.53 -7.87
C ARG A 98 -13.11 -4.83 -7.15
N HIS A 99 -14.06 -5.43 -6.45
CA HIS A 99 -13.85 -6.71 -5.77
C HIS A 99 -14.18 -7.85 -6.72
N GLY A 100 -13.27 -8.82 -6.80
CA GLY A 100 -13.50 -10.08 -7.49
C GLY A 100 -14.61 -10.87 -6.81
N TYR A 101 -15.34 -11.66 -7.60
CA TYR A 101 -16.47 -12.45 -7.10
C TYR A 101 -16.02 -13.57 -6.13
N ARG A 102 -14.79 -14.05 -6.27
CA ARG A 102 -14.17 -15.09 -5.42
C ARG A 102 -12.76 -14.65 -5.00
N ASP A 103 -12.29 -15.23 -3.89
CA ASP A 103 -10.91 -15.14 -3.39
C ASP A 103 -10.44 -13.76 -2.87
N GLY A 104 -11.36 -12.79 -2.75
CA GLY A 104 -11.02 -11.45 -2.22
C GLY A 104 -10.01 -10.69 -3.08
N LYS A 105 -9.87 -11.08 -4.36
CA LYS A 105 -9.03 -10.39 -5.33
C LYS A 105 -9.55 -8.98 -5.59
N LEU A 106 -8.63 -8.06 -5.82
CA LEU A 106 -8.93 -6.67 -6.13
C LEU A 106 -8.55 -6.39 -7.58
N PHE A 107 -9.38 -5.60 -8.25
CA PHE A 107 -9.17 -5.19 -9.63
C PHE A 107 -9.28 -3.68 -9.77
N VAL A 108 -8.50 -3.10 -10.67
CA VAL A 108 -8.71 -1.72 -11.11
C VAL A 108 -10.04 -1.65 -11.86
N PRO A 109 -11.02 -0.83 -11.44
CA PRO A 109 -12.30 -0.69 -12.14
C PRO A 109 -12.12 -0.26 -13.60
N GLY A 110 -12.84 -0.91 -14.52
CA GLY A 110 -12.83 -0.58 -15.95
C GLY A 110 -11.82 -1.38 -16.76
N ILE A 111 -10.70 -1.83 -16.18
CA ILE A 111 -9.70 -2.62 -16.91
C ILE A 111 -10.24 -4.02 -17.28
N PRO A 112 -10.82 -4.83 -16.37
CA PRO A 112 -11.33 -6.16 -16.73
C PRO A 112 -12.47 -6.13 -17.76
N GLU A 113 -13.12 -4.99 -17.92
CA GLU A 113 -14.23 -4.78 -18.85
C GLU A 113 -13.81 -4.11 -20.17
N SER A 114 -12.54 -3.71 -20.29
CA SER A 114 -12.02 -3.02 -21.46
C SER A 114 -11.90 -3.96 -22.66
N SER A 115 -12.28 -3.46 -23.84
CA SER A 115 -12.25 -4.25 -25.08
C SER A 115 -10.89 -4.22 -25.78
N ASN A 116 -10.04 -3.25 -25.46
CA ASN A 116 -8.70 -3.07 -26.00
C ASN A 116 -7.79 -2.36 -24.99
N ASP A 117 -6.49 -2.30 -25.31
CA ASP A 117 -5.49 -1.71 -24.42
C ASP A 117 -5.66 -0.19 -24.24
N ALA A 118 -6.16 0.54 -25.24
CA ALA A 118 -6.37 1.98 -25.13
C ALA A 118 -7.47 2.30 -24.11
N ASP A 119 -8.56 1.54 -24.12
CA ASP A 119 -9.65 1.64 -23.14
C ASP A 119 -9.15 1.29 -21.72
N ALA A 120 -8.30 0.26 -21.61
CA ALA A 120 -7.73 -0.15 -20.33
C ALA A 120 -6.79 0.91 -19.72
N VAL A 121 -5.93 1.53 -20.54
CA VAL A 121 -5.07 2.64 -20.11
C VAL A 121 -5.92 3.82 -19.66
N LYS A 122 -6.95 4.18 -20.43
CA LYS A 122 -7.87 5.25 -20.06
C LYS A 122 -8.59 4.96 -18.74
N ALA A 123 -9.06 3.73 -18.54
CA ALA A 123 -9.71 3.33 -17.29
C ALA A 123 -8.76 3.43 -16.09
N LEU A 124 -7.49 3.06 -16.25
CA LEU A 124 -6.48 3.22 -15.22
C LEU A 124 -6.24 4.69 -14.88
N ASP A 125 -6.08 5.55 -15.88
CA ASP A 125 -5.86 6.98 -15.68
C ASP A 125 -7.04 7.66 -14.97
N ASP A 126 -8.27 7.39 -15.43
CA ASP A 126 -9.49 7.90 -14.79
C ASP A 126 -9.60 7.44 -13.33
N TRP A 127 -9.24 6.17 -13.07
CA TRP A 127 -9.25 5.62 -11.72
C TRP A 127 -8.18 6.25 -10.82
N LEU A 128 -6.94 6.41 -11.30
CA LEU A 128 -5.85 7.06 -10.54
C LEU A 128 -6.16 8.54 -10.27
N ALA A 129 -6.73 9.26 -11.25
CA ALA A 129 -7.20 10.63 -11.07
C ALA A 129 -8.26 10.72 -9.97
N TRP A 130 -9.22 9.78 -9.94
CA TRP A 130 -10.21 9.70 -8.87
C TRP A 130 -9.59 9.30 -7.52
N CYS A 131 -8.61 8.40 -7.51
CA CYS A 131 -7.87 8.01 -6.32
C CYS A 131 -7.16 9.19 -5.66
N GLY A 132 -6.49 10.01 -6.47
CA GLY A 132 -5.71 11.18 -6.03
C GLY A 132 -6.53 12.41 -5.66
N ARG A 133 -7.86 12.42 -5.90
CA ARG A 133 -8.74 13.58 -5.64
C ARG A 133 -8.67 14.08 -4.19
N PHE A 134 -8.45 13.18 -3.23
CA PHE A 134 -8.39 13.53 -1.82
C PHE A 134 -7.01 13.21 -1.25
N GLY A 135 -6.42 14.20 -0.58
CA GLY A 135 -5.15 14.02 0.13
C GLY A 135 -5.22 12.92 1.18
N SER A 136 -4.11 12.21 1.36
CA SER A 136 -4.01 11.13 2.33
C SER A 136 -3.42 11.62 3.64
N ARG A 137 -4.17 11.44 4.73
CA ARG A 137 -3.68 11.68 6.11
C ARG A 137 -2.85 10.52 6.65
N ASP A 138 -2.87 9.39 5.96
CA ASP A 138 -2.35 8.11 6.45
C ASP A 138 -1.04 7.70 5.77
N GLY A 139 -0.49 8.54 4.90
CA GLY A 139 0.78 8.30 4.21
C GLY A 139 0.69 7.42 2.96
N VAL A 140 -0.52 7.03 2.56
CA VAL A 140 -0.77 6.34 1.27
C VAL A 140 -0.82 7.35 0.14
N ILE A 141 -0.01 7.17 -0.90
CA ILE A 141 0.07 8.03 -2.07
C ILE A 141 -0.26 7.19 -3.29
N PHE A 142 -1.23 7.63 -4.09
CA PHE A 142 -1.54 7.02 -5.38
C PHE A 142 -0.65 7.61 -6.46
N SER A 143 -0.26 6.78 -7.43
CA SER A 143 0.46 7.22 -8.62
C SER A 143 -0.37 8.25 -9.39
N LYS A 144 0.32 9.19 -10.03
CA LYS A 144 -0.35 10.17 -10.88
C LYS A 144 -0.68 9.52 -12.22
N PRO A 145 -1.84 9.83 -12.83
CA PRO A 145 -2.08 9.52 -14.22
C PRO A 145 -1.01 10.22 -15.07
N GLY A 146 -0.41 9.48 -15.99
CA GLY A 146 0.77 9.93 -16.71
C GLY A 146 1.06 8.98 -17.85
N VAL A 147 0.79 9.45 -19.06
CA VAL A 147 1.12 8.83 -20.33
C VAL A 147 2.55 8.27 -20.26
N PRO A 148 2.78 6.98 -20.56
CA PRO A 148 4.14 6.46 -20.61
C PRO A 148 4.95 7.26 -21.64
N GLU A 149 6.05 7.89 -21.19
CA GLU A 149 7.01 8.63 -22.04
C GLU A 149 7.63 7.77 -23.17
N ASN A 150 7.35 6.47 -23.21
CA ASN A 150 7.92 5.52 -24.18
C ASN A 150 6.97 5.07 -25.31
N ILE A 151 5.82 5.72 -25.53
CA ILE A 151 4.95 5.41 -26.69
C ILE A 151 5.14 6.39 -27.88
N LEU A 152 5.97 7.44 -27.74
CA LEU A 152 6.25 8.39 -28.83
C LEU A 152 7.63 8.25 -29.50
N ALA A 153 8.44 7.24 -29.13
CA ALA A 153 9.70 6.94 -29.81
C ALA A 153 9.50 5.80 -30.83
N GLY A 154 8.70 6.05 -31.86
CA GLY A 154 8.38 5.06 -32.89
C GLY A 154 7.52 5.62 -34.01
N GLN A 155 7.92 6.76 -34.59
CA GLN A 155 7.54 7.19 -35.94
C GLN A 155 8.79 7.31 -36.79
#